data_AF-A0A7L4CQV3-F1
#
_entry.id   AF-A0A7L4CQV3-F1
#
_cell.length_a   1.000
_cell.length_b   1.000
_cell.length_c   1.000
_cell.angle_alpha   90.00
_cell.angle_beta   90.00
_cell.angle_gamma   90.00
#
_symmetry.space_group_name_H-M   'P 1'
#
loop_
_entity.id
_entity.type
_entity.pdbx_description
1 polymer ?
#
loop_
_entity_poly.entity_id
_entity_poly.type
_entity_poly.pdbx_seq_one_letter_code
_entity_poly.pdbx_strand_id
1 'polypeptide(L)'
;GAMEHELVLHQLRCNGVLEGIRICRKGFPSRILYADFKQRPVSFLLSILYKVLNASAIPEGQFIDSKKASEKLLGSIDVDHTQYKFGHTKVFFKAGLLGLLEEMRDEKLAQLITRTQARCRGFLMRVEYRRMVERRESIFCIQYNVRSFMNVKHWPWMKLFFKIKPLLKSAESEKEMANMKEEFEKTKEDLAKSEAKRKELEEKMVSLLQEKNDLQLQVQAEADALADAEERCDQLIKTKIQLEAKIKEVTERAEDEEEINAELTAKKRKLEDECSELKKDIDDLELTLAKVEKEKHATENKVKNLTEEMAALDETIAKLTKEKKALQEAHQQTLDDLQAEEDKVNTLTKAKTKLEQQVDSNTVFFVHRKDFEISQIQSKIEDEQALGMQLQKKIKELQASLCSFPLLTQSQFRVPNVPQARIEELEEEIEAERTARAKAEKHRADLSRELEEISERLEEAGGATAAQIDMNKKREAEFQKMRRDLEEATLQHEATAAALRKKHADSTAELGEQIDNLQRVKQKLEKEKSELKMEIDDLASNMDSISKAKASLEKMCRTLEDQLSEIKTKEEEHQRMINDLNAQRARLQTESGEYSRQVEEKDALISQLSRGKQAFTQQIEELKRHLEEEIK
;
A
#
# COMPACT_ATOMS: atom_id res chain seq x y z
N GLY A 1 -51.64 -8.49 -20.77
CA GLY A 1 -51.12 -7.82 -19.56
C GLY A 1 -51.40 -8.66 -18.34
N ALA A 2 -50.73 -9.82 -18.21
CA ALA A 2 -50.71 -10.52 -16.92
C ALA A 2 -49.81 -9.71 -15.96
N MET A 3 -50.29 -9.47 -14.74
CA MET A 3 -49.62 -8.67 -13.72
C MET A 3 -49.65 -9.41 -12.39
N GLU A 4 -48.47 -9.65 -11.83
CA GLU A 4 -48.32 -10.36 -10.56
C GLU A 4 -48.29 -9.36 -9.40
N HIS A 5 -49.29 -9.47 -8.53
CA HIS A 5 -49.59 -8.42 -7.55
C HIS A 5 -48.56 -8.36 -6.43
N GLU A 6 -48.03 -9.51 -5.99
CA GLU A 6 -47.05 -9.57 -4.91
C GLU A 6 -45.69 -8.99 -5.33
N LEU A 7 -45.26 -9.30 -6.54
CA LEU A 7 -44.04 -8.75 -7.13
C LEU A 7 -44.13 -7.23 -7.26
N VAL A 8 -45.27 -6.72 -7.74
CA VAL A 8 -45.50 -5.28 -7.86
C VAL A 8 -45.56 -4.61 -6.49
N LEU A 9 -46.20 -5.24 -5.50
CA LEU A 9 -46.26 -4.70 -4.14
C LEU A 9 -44.87 -4.58 -3.51
N HIS A 10 -44.00 -5.57 -3.73
CA HIS A 10 -42.61 -5.52 -3.28
C HIS A 10 -41.84 -4.40 -4.00
N GLN A 11 -41.96 -4.30 -5.33
CA GLN A 11 -41.33 -3.24 -6.12
C GLN A 11 -41.78 -1.83 -5.68
N LEU A 12 -43.07 -1.61 -5.44
CA LEU A 12 -43.61 -0.31 -5.00
C LEU A 12 -43.07 0.11 -3.63
N ARG A 13 -42.79 -0.85 -2.73
CA ARG A 13 -42.19 -0.59 -1.42
C ARG A 13 -40.70 -0.32 -1.53
N CYS A 14 -39.95 -1.18 -2.22
CA CYS A 14 -38.49 -1.05 -2.34
C CYS A 14 -38.07 0.19 -3.13
N ASN A 15 -38.83 0.57 -4.17
CA ASN A 15 -38.58 1.79 -4.94
C ASN A 15 -39.08 3.07 -4.25
N GLY A 16 -39.64 2.96 -3.03
CA GLY A 16 -40.16 4.11 -2.27
C GLY A 16 -41.28 4.84 -3.00
N VAL A 17 -42.10 4.13 -3.79
CA VAL A 17 -43.14 4.76 -4.63
C VAL A 17 -44.22 5.40 -3.75
N LEU A 18 -44.54 4.82 -2.60
CA LEU A 18 -45.48 5.40 -1.64
C LEU A 18 -44.94 6.72 -1.06
N GLU A 19 -43.66 6.77 -0.72
CA GLU A 19 -42.96 7.98 -0.25
C GLU A 19 -42.90 9.03 -1.37
N GLY A 20 -42.57 8.61 -2.59
CA GLY A 20 -42.59 9.45 -3.79
C GLY A 20 -43.95 10.07 -4.04
N ILE A 21 -45.04 9.28 -4.00
CA ILE A 21 -46.41 9.77 -4.13
C ILE A 21 -46.77 10.72 -2.97
N ARG A 22 -46.39 10.40 -1.73
CA ARG A 22 -46.67 11.23 -0.55
C ARG A 22 -46.01 12.61 -0.68
N ILE A 23 -44.78 12.68 -1.17
CA ILE A 23 -44.06 13.93 -1.44
C ILE A 23 -44.65 14.65 -2.65
N CYS A 24 -44.88 13.96 -3.78
CA CYS A 24 -45.45 14.56 -4.99
C CYS A 24 -46.86 15.13 -4.76
N ARG A 25 -47.67 14.53 -3.88
CA ARG A 25 -49.01 15.05 -3.51
C ARG A 25 -48.94 16.35 -2.73
N LYS A 26 -47.91 16.52 -1.90
CA LYS A 26 -47.65 17.76 -1.15
C LYS A 26 -46.85 18.77 -1.97
N GLY A 27 -46.06 18.29 -2.91
CA GLY A 27 -45.16 19.06 -3.75
C GLY A 27 -45.84 19.69 -4.95
N PHE A 28 -45.02 20.42 -5.70
CA PHE A 28 -45.43 21.14 -6.90
C PHE A 28 -44.50 20.70 -8.04
N PRO A 29 -44.93 19.74 -8.88
CA PRO A 29 -44.09 19.12 -9.90
C PRO A 29 -43.68 20.09 -11.02
N SER A 30 -44.54 21.04 -11.36
CA SER A 30 -44.28 22.00 -12.43
C SER A 30 -43.66 23.29 -11.87
N ARG A 31 -42.53 23.73 -12.46
CA ARG A 31 -41.76 24.89 -11.99
C ARG A 31 -41.45 25.81 -13.17
N ILE A 32 -41.87 27.07 -13.11
CA ILE A 32 -41.71 28.04 -14.20
C ILE A 32 -41.02 29.29 -13.66
N LEU A 33 -40.01 29.80 -14.38
CA LEU A 33 -39.35 31.07 -14.03
C LEU A 33 -40.34 32.23 -14.08
N TYR A 34 -40.21 33.23 -13.20
CA TYR A 34 -41.10 34.40 -13.27
C TYR A 34 -40.98 35.16 -14.58
N ALA A 35 -39.76 35.24 -15.14
CA ALA A 35 -39.55 35.78 -16.46
C ALA A 35 -40.35 34.99 -17.49
N ASP A 36 -40.26 33.66 -17.54
CA ASP A 36 -41.03 32.82 -18.47
C ASP A 36 -42.54 32.84 -18.22
N PHE A 37 -42.95 32.87 -16.95
CA PHE A 37 -44.35 33.00 -16.57
C PHE A 37 -44.90 34.40 -16.89
N LYS A 38 -44.04 35.38 -17.15
CA LYS A 38 -44.37 36.74 -17.64
C LYS A 38 -44.12 36.90 -19.15
N GLN A 39 -43.15 36.18 -19.73
CA GLN A 39 -42.52 36.44 -21.04
C GLN A 39 -42.53 35.25 -22.01
N ARG A 40 -42.98 34.04 -21.63
CA ARG A 40 -42.87 32.82 -22.45
C ARG A 40 -43.10 33.12 -23.94
N PRO A 41 -42.16 32.80 -24.84
CA PRO A 41 -42.01 33.37 -26.20
C PRO A 41 -43.06 32.92 -27.24
N VAL A 42 -44.27 32.59 -26.76
CA VAL A 42 -45.55 32.67 -27.50
C VAL A 42 -46.19 34.07 -27.25
N SER A 43 -45.39 35.00 -26.70
CA SER A 43 -45.79 36.28 -26.10
C SER A 43 -45.47 37.52 -26.96
N PHE A 44 -45.86 37.52 -28.22
CA PHE A 44 -46.49 38.75 -28.74
C PHE A 44 -48.00 38.74 -28.46
N LEU A 45 -48.59 37.54 -28.38
CA LEU A 45 -50.00 37.31 -28.10
C LEU A 45 -50.31 37.12 -26.61
N LEU A 46 -49.37 36.63 -25.81
CA LEU A 46 -49.51 36.54 -24.34
C LEU A 46 -49.48 37.92 -23.65
N SER A 47 -48.73 38.90 -24.17
CA SER A 47 -48.86 40.32 -23.76
C SER A 47 -50.29 40.84 -23.92
N ILE A 48 -50.97 40.42 -24.99
CA ILE A 48 -52.39 40.71 -25.22
C ILE A 48 -53.25 39.88 -24.26
N LEU A 49 -52.88 38.65 -23.94
CA LEU A 49 -53.58 37.81 -22.97
C LEU A 49 -53.51 38.35 -21.53
N TYR A 50 -52.34 38.86 -21.09
CA TYR A 50 -52.15 39.55 -19.81
C TYR A 50 -52.98 40.85 -19.74
N LYS A 51 -53.20 41.51 -20.90
CA LYS A 51 -54.11 42.65 -21.04
C LYS A 51 -55.59 42.28 -21.18
N VAL A 52 -55.92 41.07 -21.65
CA VAL A 52 -57.31 40.68 -21.98
C VAL A 52 -57.98 39.84 -20.89
N LEU A 53 -57.24 39.07 -20.10
CA LEU A 53 -57.81 38.37 -18.94
C LEU A 53 -58.18 39.35 -17.81
N ASN A 54 -57.34 40.36 -17.54
CA ASN A 54 -57.71 41.47 -16.66
C ASN A 54 -56.82 42.72 -16.90
N ALA A 55 -57.20 43.58 -17.85
CA ALA A 55 -56.51 44.83 -18.20
C ALA A 55 -56.26 45.77 -16.99
N SER A 56 -57.07 45.62 -15.95
CA SER A 56 -57.10 46.47 -14.75
C SER A 56 -56.03 46.11 -13.72
N ALA A 57 -55.43 44.92 -13.80
CA ALA A 57 -54.54 44.40 -12.75
C ALA A 57 -53.10 44.96 -12.82
N ILE A 58 -52.62 45.33 -14.01
CA ILE A 58 -51.26 45.82 -14.25
C ILE A 58 -51.31 47.09 -15.12
N PRO A 59 -51.10 48.29 -14.57
CA PRO A 59 -51.14 49.55 -15.31
C PRO A 59 -50.07 49.61 -16.41
N GLU A 60 -50.43 50.17 -17.58
CA GLU A 60 -49.48 50.35 -18.69
C GLU A 60 -48.37 51.35 -18.34
N GLY A 61 -47.12 51.01 -18.69
CA GLY A 61 -45.97 51.92 -18.61
C GLY A 61 -45.16 51.90 -17.30
N GLN A 62 -45.60 51.20 -16.26
CA GLN A 62 -44.82 51.02 -15.03
C GLN A 62 -44.02 49.72 -15.05
N PHE A 63 -42.71 49.81 -14.84
CA PHE A 63 -41.86 48.64 -14.63
C PHE A 63 -42.24 47.95 -13.32
N ILE A 64 -42.94 46.82 -13.41
CA ILE A 64 -43.31 46.00 -12.26
C ILE A 64 -42.43 44.76 -12.22
N ASP A 65 -41.88 44.50 -11.03
CA ASP A 65 -41.12 43.30 -10.72
C ASP A 65 -41.87 42.03 -11.15
N SER A 66 -41.15 41.08 -11.77
CA SER A 66 -41.76 39.92 -12.42
C SER A 66 -42.48 39.00 -11.43
N LYS A 67 -42.01 38.91 -10.18
CA LYS A 67 -42.71 38.16 -9.13
C LYS A 67 -44.01 38.85 -8.73
N LYS A 68 -43.97 40.16 -8.42
CA LYS A 68 -45.18 40.95 -8.08
C LYS A 68 -46.22 40.95 -9.21
N ALA A 69 -45.77 41.00 -10.46
CA ALA A 69 -46.66 40.89 -11.62
C ALA A 69 -47.36 39.52 -11.68
N SER A 70 -46.60 38.45 -11.44
CA SER A 70 -47.14 37.08 -11.42
C SER A 70 -48.12 36.85 -10.26
N GLU A 71 -47.85 37.45 -9.10
CA GLU A 71 -48.74 37.44 -7.92
C GLU A 71 -50.08 38.12 -8.21
N LYS A 72 -50.05 39.33 -8.77
CA LYS A 72 -51.27 40.06 -9.16
C LYS A 72 -52.06 39.33 -10.24
N LEU A 73 -51.36 38.74 -11.21
CA LEU A 73 -52.00 38.02 -12.30
C LEU A 73 -52.73 36.78 -11.79
N LEU A 74 -52.04 35.88 -11.09
CA LEU A 74 -52.67 34.66 -10.55
C LEU A 74 -53.73 34.99 -9.50
N GLY A 75 -53.60 36.10 -8.78
CA GLY A 75 -54.64 36.60 -7.87
C GLY A 75 -55.87 37.18 -8.58
N SER A 76 -55.76 37.53 -9.86
CA SER A 76 -56.87 38.08 -10.66
C SER A 76 -57.68 37.03 -11.41
N ILE A 77 -57.17 35.79 -11.48
CA ILE A 77 -57.83 34.65 -12.11
C ILE A 77 -58.49 33.83 -11.00
N ASP A 78 -59.71 33.36 -11.25
CA ASP A 78 -60.45 32.50 -10.32
C ASP A 78 -59.87 31.07 -10.33
N VAL A 79 -58.70 30.90 -9.67
CA VAL A 79 -58.02 29.62 -9.49
C VAL A 79 -57.73 29.37 -8.02
N ASP A 80 -57.79 28.11 -7.61
CA ASP A 80 -57.50 27.70 -6.24
C ASP A 80 -56.04 28.04 -5.85
N HIS A 81 -55.89 28.96 -4.90
CA HIS A 81 -54.60 29.42 -4.37
C HIS A 81 -53.78 28.33 -3.65
N THR A 82 -54.36 27.15 -3.37
CA THR A 82 -53.61 26.01 -2.82
C THR A 82 -52.86 25.21 -3.89
N GLN A 83 -53.19 25.42 -5.16
CA GLN A 83 -52.62 24.68 -6.29
C GLN A 83 -51.34 25.29 -6.85
N TYR A 84 -50.94 26.46 -6.38
CA TYR A 84 -49.67 27.07 -6.76
C TYR A 84 -48.95 27.72 -5.56
N LYS A 85 -47.64 27.91 -5.70
CA LYS A 85 -46.79 28.59 -4.70
C LYS A 85 -45.74 29.47 -5.36
N PHE A 86 -45.45 30.60 -4.73
CA PHE A 86 -44.43 31.55 -5.17
C PHE A 86 -43.08 31.26 -4.50
N GLY A 87 -42.04 31.03 -5.30
CA GLY A 87 -40.65 30.98 -4.83
C GLY A 87 -39.93 32.33 -4.99
N HIS A 88 -38.59 32.30 -4.94
CA HIS A 88 -37.76 33.49 -5.17
C HIS A 88 -37.59 33.81 -6.66
N THR A 89 -37.35 32.80 -7.50
CA THR A 89 -37.12 32.96 -8.95
C THR A 89 -38.16 32.26 -9.82
N LYS A 90 -38.94 31.36 -9.23
CA LYS A 90 -39.90 30.49 -9.93
C LYS A 90 -41.25 30.46 -9.22
N VAL A 91 -42.31 30.29 -10.00
CA VAL A 91 -43.64 29.89 -9.56
C VAL A 91 -43.81 28.38 -9.73
N PHE A 92 -44.47 27.76 -8.78
CA PHE A 92 -44.63 26.32 -8.64
C PHE A 92 -46.11 25.96 -8.78
N PHE A 93 -46.45 24.97 -9.60
CA PHE A 93 -47.83 24.55 -9.85
C PHE A 93 -48.01 23.06 -9.53
N LYS A 94 -49.19 22.70 -9.02
CA LYS A 94 -49.66 21.32 -8.95
C LYS A 94 -49.94 20.79 -10.35
N ALA A 95 -49.92 19.47 -10.50
CA ALA A 95 -50.29 18.82 -11.75
C ALA A 95 -51.72 19.21 -12.16
N GLY A 96 -51.94 19.46 -13.45
CA GLY A 96 -53.24 19.87 -14.01
C GLY A 96 -53.47 21.37 -14.05
N LEU A 97 -53.07 22.15 -13.03
CA LEU A 97 -53.34 23.59 -12.99
C LEU A 97 -52.70 24.35 -14.17
N LEU A 98 -51.48 23.99 -14.55
CA LEU A 98 -50.82 24.63 -15.69
C LEU A 98 -51.56 24.37 -17.01
N GLY A 99 -52.08 23.15 -17.21
CA GLY A 99 -52.87 22.81 -18.39
C GLY A 99 -54.17 23.62 -18.45
N LEU A 100 -54.87 23.75 -17.33
CA LEU A 100 -56.07 24.59 -17.22
C LEU A 100 -55.77 26.06 -17.58
N LEU A 101 -54.67 26.61 -17.07
CA LEU A 101 -54.24 27.98 -17.41
C LEU A 101 -53.91 28.12 -18.91
N GLU A 102 -53.38 27.09 -19.54
CA GLU A 102 -53.09 27.06 -20.98
C GLU A 102 -54.35 26.92 -21.84
N GLU A 103 -55.34 26.14 -21.42
CA GLU A 103 -56.64 26.04 -22.09
C GLU A 103 -57.41 27.36 -22.04
N MET A 104 -57.50 27.99 -20.86
CA MET A 104 -58.12 29.31 -20.70
C MET A 104 -57.43 30.39 -21.55
N ARG A 105 -56.11 30.25 -21.73
CA ARG A 105 -55.34 31.09 -22.65
C ARG A 105 -55.77 30.84 -24.09
N ASP A 106 -55.77 29.59 -24.52
CA ASP A 106 -55.96 29.23 -25.93
C ASP A 106 -57.35 29.66 -26.45
N GLU A 107 -58.38 29.60 -25.60
CA GLU A 107 -59.71 30.14 -25.91
C GLU A 107 -59.70 31.65 -26.22
N LYS A 108 -59.01 32.45 -25.39
CA LYS A 108 -58.88 33.89 -25.61
C LYS A 108 -58.01 34.21 -26.81
N LEU A 109 -56.94 33.45 -27.03
CA LEU A 109 -56.09 33.56 -28.21
C LEU A 109 -56.88 33.29 -29.49
N ALA A 110 -57.75 32.28 -29.52
CA ALA A 110 -58.57 31.97 -30.68
C ALA A 110 -59.42 33.18 -31.11
N GLN A 111 -60.02 33.91 -30.16
CA GLN A 111 -60.82 35.10 -30.46
C GLN A 111 -59.98 36.24 -31.05
N LEU A 112 -58.81 36.52 -30.46
CA LEU A 112 -57.90 37.58 -30.92
C LEU A 112 -57.30 37.26 -32.28
N ILE A 113 -56.79 36.04 -32.45
CA ILE A 113 -56.22 35.55 -33.71
C ILE A 113 -57.25 35.61 -34.81
N THR A 114 -58.50 35.24 -34.55
CA THR A 114 -59.58 35.33 -35.55
C THR A 114 -59.78 36.78 -36.04
N ARG A 115 -59.76 37.77 -35.15
CA ARG A 115 -59.85 39.20 -35.53
C ARG A 115 -58.63 39.66 -36.33
N THR A 116 -57.43 39.26 -35.94
CA THR A 116 -56.20 39.57 -36.67
C THR A 116 -56.20 38.93 -38.05
N GLN A 117 -56.54 37.64 -38.14
CA GLN A 117 -56.69 36.93 -39.40
C GLN A 117 -57.72 37.60 -40.31
N ALA A 118 -58.86 38.06 -39.77
CA ALA A 118 -59.85 38.81 -40.55
C ALA A 118 -59.27 40.12 -41.12
N ARG A 119 -58.48 40.86 -40.34
CA ARG A 119 -57.78 42.07 -40.82
C ARG A 119 -56.74 41.74 -41.89
N CYS A 120 -55.93 40.70 -41.69
CA CYS A 120 -54.93 40.26 -42.66
C CYS A 120 -55.58 39.79 -43.97
N ARG A 121 -56.62 38.95 -43.91
CA ARG A 121 -57.39 38.52 -45.07
C ARG A 121 -58.03 39.72 -45.78
N GLY A 122 -58.60 40.67 -45.03
CA GLY A 122 -59.15 41.90 -45.59
C GLY A 122 -58.09 42.78 -46.27
N PHE A 123 -56.90 42.91 -45.69
CA PHE A 123 -55.78 43.63 -46.30
C PHE A 123 -55.32 42.96 -47.60
N LEU A 124 -55.07 41.64 -47.55
CA LEU A 124 -54.67 40.86 -48.72
C LEU A 124 -55.68 40.99 -49.87
N MET A 125 -56.97 40.87 -49.57
CA MET A 125 -58.03 41.02 -50.59
C MET A 125 -58.13 42.44 -51.13
N ARG A 126 -57.86 43.48 -50.33
CA ARG A 126 -57.81 44.87 -50.84
C ARG A 126 -56.60 45.11 -51.76
N VAL A 127 -55.45 44.53 -51.43
CA VAL A 127 -54.25 44.58 -52.29
C VAL A 127 -54.51 43.84 -53.59
N GLU A 128 -55.09 42.63 -53.52
CA GLU A 128 -55.40 41.86 -54.72
C GLU A 128 -56.51 42.52 -55.54
N TYR A 129 -57.54 43.10 -54.91
CA TYR A 129 -58.57 43.87 -55.61
C TYR A 129 -57.97 45.07 -56.35
N ARG A 130 -57.02 45.80 -55.74
CA ARG A 130 -56.31 46.89 -56.43
C ARG A 130 -55.60 46.37 -57.68
N ARG A 131 -54.87 45.25 -57.58
CA ARG A 131 -54.24 44.61 -58.74
C ARG A 131 -55.26 44.20 -59.82
N MET A 132 -56.45 43.71 -59.42
CA MET A 132 -57.52 43.37 -60.37
C MET A 132 -58.06 44.62 -61.10
N VAL A 133 -58.24 45.74 -60.38
CA VAL A 133 -58.67 47.02 -60.98
C VAL A 133 -57.59 47.56 -61.92
N GLU A 134 -56.32 47.55 -61.50
CA GLU A 134 -55.18 47.95 -62.34
C GLU A 134 -55.10 47.09 -63.61
N ARG A 135 -55.33 45.77 -63.52
CA ARG A 135 -55.41 44.88 -64.70
C ARG A 135 -56.56 45.29 -65.62
N ARG A 136 -57.75 45.59 -65.07
CA ARG A 136 -58.92 46.02 -65.85
C ARG A 136 -58.65 47.33 -66.61
N GLU A 137 -58.05 48.33 -65.97
CA GLU A 137 -57.68 49.59 -66.62
C GLU A 137 -56.58 49.39 -67.67
N SER A 138 -55.58 48.57 -67.34
CA SER A 138 -54.50 48.21 -68.27
C SER A 138 -55.04 47.54 -69.53
N ILE A 139 -56.09 46.71 -69.44
CA ILE A 139 -56.74 46.10 -70.62
C ILE A 139 -57.27 47.18 -71.57
N PHE A 140 -57.94 48.23 -71.07
CA PHE A 140 -58.42 49.31 -71.94
C PHE A 140 -57.27 50.07 -72.60
N CYS A 141 -56.22 50.38 -71.84
CA CYS A 141 -55.01 51.02 -72.35
C CYS A 141 -54.34 50.17 -73.45
N ILE A 142 -54.18 48.85 -73.22
CA ILE A 142 -53.64 47.91 -74.20
C ILE A 142 -54.53 47.85 -75.44
N GLN A 143 -55.84 47.67 -75.28
CA GLN A 143 -56.78 47.60 -76.42
C GLN A 143 -56.73 48.88 -77.28
N TYR A 144 -56.73 50.05 -76.64
CA TYR A 144 -56.65 51.34 -77.33
C TYR A 144 -55.29 51.53 -78.03
N ASN A 145 -54.19 51.23 -77.35
CA ASN A 145 -52.84 51.34 -77.90
C ASN A 145 -52.62 50.35 -79.04
N VAL A 146 -53.13 49.11 -78.95
CA VAL A 146 -53.06 48.13 -80.04
C VAL A 146 -53.84 48.64 -81.25
N ARG A 147 -55.06 49.17 -81.08
CA ARG A 147 -55.81 49.79 -82.18
C ARG A 147 -55.05 50.97 -82.81
N SER A 148 -54.53 51.87 -81.98
CA SER A 148 -53.74 53.03 -82.45
C SER A 148 -52.47 52.60 -83.18
N PHE A 149 -51.74 51.62 -82.63
CA PHE A 149 -50.56 51.05 -83.26
C PHE A 149 -50.90 50.36 -84.57
N MET A 150 -52.01 49.62 -84.68
CA MET A 150 -52.42 48.99 -85.93
C MET A 150 -52.71 50.01 -87.03
N ASN A 151 -53.19 51.21 -86.69
CA ASN A 151 -53.37 52.32 -87.64
C ASN A 151 -52.04 52.95 -88.05
N VAL A 152 -51.10 53.10 -87.11
CA VAL A 152 -49.87 53.88 -87.31
C VAL A 152 -48.66 53.02 -87.74
N LYS A 153 -48.69 51.70 -87.55
CA LYS A 153 -47.56 50.79 -87.85
C LYS A 153 -47.12 50.81 -89.32
N HIS A 154 -48.03 51.13 -90.24
CA HIS A 154 -47.74 51.23 -91.67
C HIS A 154 -47.41 52.65 -92.13
N TRP A 155 -47.61 53.66 -91.26
CA TRP A 155 -47.37 55.07 -91.56
C TRP A 155 -45.87 55.33 -91.76
N PRO A 156 -45.44 55.96 -92.88
CA PRO A 156 -44.03 56.15 -93.21
C PRO A 156 -43.20 56.85 -92.11
N TRP A 157 -43.77 57.88 -91.47
CA TRP A 157 -43.09 58.62 -90.39
C TRP A 157 -42.85 57.77 -89.13
N MET A 158 -43.78 56.86 -88.77
CA MET A 158 -43.57 55.97 -87.62
C MET A 158 -42.51 54.89 -87.90
N LYS A 159 -42.45 54.38 -89.14
CA LYS A 159 -41.37 53.46 -89.56
C LYS A 159 -40.00 54.13 -89.49
N LEU A 160 -39.92 55.40 -89.87
CA LEU A 160 -38.70 56.20 -89.73
C LEU A 160 -38.31 56.35 -88.25
N PHE A 161 -39.27 56.71 -87.39
CA PHE A 161 -39.05 56.80 -85.95
C PHE A 161 -38.56 55.49 -85.33
N PHE A 162 -39.12 54.33 -85.68
CA PHE A 162 -38.62 53.03 -85.18
C PHE A 162 -37.22 52.67 -85.67
N LYS A 163 -36.80 53.15 -86.85
CA LYS A 163 -35.41 52.98 -87.32
C LYS A 163 -34.44 53.91 -86.60
N ILE A 164 -34.89 55.10 -86.22
CA ILE A 164 -34.05 56.12 -85.56
C ILE A 164 -33.98 55.89 -84.05
N LYS A 165 -35.06 55.47 -83.39
CA LYS A 165 -35.16 55.35 -81.92
C LYS A 165 -34.07 54.47 -81.28
N PRO A 166 -33.73 53.27 -81.80
CA PRO A 166 -32.64 52.46 -81.24
C PRO A 166 -31.24 53.06 -81.48
N LEU A 167 -31.10 53.98 -82.43
CA LEU A 167 -29.85 54.70 -82.69
C LEU A 167 -29.64 55.85 -81.68
N LEU A 168 -30.67 56.19 -80.89
CA LEU A 168 -30.59 57.17 -79.80
C LEU A 168 -30.08 56.49 -78.52
N LYS A 169 -28.75 56.26 -78.46
CA LYS A 169 -28.04 55.59 -77.36
C LYS A 169 -28.24 56.19 -75.95
N SER A 170 -28.76 57.41 -75.82
CA SER A 170 -28.76 58.16 -74.56
C SER A 170 -29.76 57.66 -73.52
N ALA A 171 -30.93 57.16 -73.92
CA ALA A 171 -32.02 56.88 -72.96
C ALA A 171 -31.88 55.52 -72.24
N GLU A 172 -31.39 54.48 -72.93
CA GLU A 172 -31.17 53.17 -72.31
C GLU A 172 -29.93 53.17 -71.41
N SER A 173 -28.86 53.84 -71.85
CA SER A 173 -27.62 53.97 -71.06
C SER A 173 -27.81 54.76 -69.76
N GLU A 174 -28.69 55.77 -69.74
CA GLU A 174 -28.98 56.55 -68.53
C GLU A 174 -29.73 55.72 -67.47
N LYS A 175 -30.70 54.90 -67.89
CA LYS A 175 -31.44 54.02 -66.98
C LYS A 175 -30.57 52.90 -66.40
N GLU A 176 -29.72 52.29 -67.22
CA GLU A 176 -28.75 51.30 -66.76
C GLU A 176 -27.74 51.91 -65.79
N MET A 177 -27.26 53.12 -66.07
CA MET A 177 -26.33 53.84 -65.19
C MET A 177 -26.97 54.19 -63.84
N ALA A 178 -28.24 54.56 -63.81
CA ALA A 178 -28.95 54.84 -62.56
C ALA A 178 -29.10 53.58 -61.68
N ASN A 179 -29.52 52.46 -62.28
CA ASN A 179 -29.65 51.19 -61.56
C ASN A 179 -28.28 50.70 -61.03
N MET A 180 -27.24 50.76 -61.86
CA MET A 180 -25.90 50.34 -61.46
C MET A 180 -25.35 51.20 -60.31
N LYS A 181 -25.65 52.50 -60.28
CA LYS A 181 -25.24 53.39 -59.18
C LYS A 181 -25.92 53.00 -57.86
N GLU A 182 -27.22 52.72 -57.87
CA GLU A 182 -27.94 52.31 -56.66
C GLU A 182 -27.44 50.97 -56.13
N GLU A 183 -27.25 49.99 -57.01
CA GLU A 183 -26.72 48.67 -56.65
C GLU A 183 -25.27 48.76 -56.13
N PHE A 184 -24.45 49.61 -56.73
CA PHE A 184 -23.08 49.84 -56.30
C PHE A 184 -23.02 50.44 -54.89
N GLU A 185 -23.77 51.51 -54.62
CA GLU A 185 -23.76 52.15 -53.29
C GLU A 185 -24.29 51.22 -52.20
N LYS A 186 -25.36 50.47 -52.48
CA LYS A 186 -25.88 49.49 -51.53
C LYS A 186 -24.87 48.39 -51.21
N THR A 187 -24.23 47.85 -52.25
CA THR A 187 -23.22 46.79 -52.09
C THR A 187 -21.99 47.30 -51.32
N LYS A 188 -21.59 48.54 -51.58
CA LYS A 188 -20.48 49.21 -50.90
C LYS A 188 -20.76 49.42 -49.41
N GLU A 189 -21.96 49.87 -49.05
CA GLU A 189 -22.36 50.00 -47.64
C GLU A 189 -22.41 48.66 -46.91
N ASP A 190 -22.99 47.64 -47.54
CA ASP A 190 -23.11 46.30 -46.95
C ASP A 190 -21.73 45.65 -46.77
N LEU A 191 -20.81 45.85 -47.73
CA LEU A 191 -19.41 45.41 -47.62
C LEU A 191 -18.72 46.08 -46.43
N ALA A 192 -18.83 47.41 -46.29
CA ALA A 192 -18.21 48.14 -45.19
C ALA A 192 -18.72 47.70 -43.80
N LYS A 193 -20.04 47.49 -43.66
CA LYS A 193 -20.64 46.98 -42.42
C LYS A 193 -20.16 45.56 -42.10
N SER A 194 -20.08 44.70 -43.12
CA SER A 194 -19.60 43.32 -42.96
C SER A 194 -18.13 43.26 -42.58
N GLU A 195 -17.27 44.08 -43.21
CA GLU A 195 -15.84 44.14 -42.90
C GLU A 195 -15.57 44.65 -41.48
N ALA A 196 -16.30 45.68 -41.03
CA ALA A 196 -16.20 46.17 -39.65
C ALA A 196 -16.57 45.08 -38.63
N LYS A 197 -17.67 44.36 -38.87
CA LYS A 197 -18.11 43.28 -37.99
C LYS A 197 -17.14 42.08 -38.00
N ARG A 198 -16.54 41.77 -39.17
CA ARG A 198 -15.52 40.72 -39.28
C ARG A 198 -14.30 41.05 -38.42
N LYS A 199 -13.80 42.28 -38.47
CA LYS A 199 -12.64 42.71 -37.66
C LYS A 199 -12.91 42.61 -36.16
N GLU A 200 -14.08 43.09 -35.71
CA GLU A 200 -14.46 43.01 -34.29
C GLU A 200 -14.53 41.55 -33.79
N LEU A 201 -15.03 40.63 -34.62
CA LEU A 201 -15.10 39.21 -34.28
C LEU A 201 -13.72 38.53 -34.30
N GLU A 202 -12.84 38.91 -35.22
CA GLU A 202 -11.46 38.41 -35.28
C GLU A 202 -10.67 38.83 -34.03
N GLU A 203 -10.80 40.07 -33.58
CA GLU A 203 -10.16 40.56 -32.34
C GLU A 203 -10.65 39.77 -31.12
N LYS A 204 -11.96 39.54 -31.00
CA LYS A 204 -12.53 38.70 -29.93
C LYS A 204 -12.04 37.25 -29.99
N MET A 205 -11.92 36.70 -31.19
CA MET A 205 -11.42 35.33 -31.38
C MET A 205 -9.95 35.20 -30.97
N VAL A 206 -9.12 36.19 -31.25
CA VAL A 206 -7.72 36.22 -30.81
C VAL A 206 -7.64 36.25 -29.28
N SER A 207 -8.45 37.09 -28.61
CA SER A 207 -8.49 37.14 -27.14
C SER A 207 -8.87 35.79 -26.53
N LEU A 208 -9.91 35.14 -27.06
CA LEU A 208 -10.36 33.83 -26.57
C LEU A 208 -9.33 32.72 -26.81
N LEU A 209 -8.62 32.77 -27.94
CA LEU A 209 -7.54 31.83 -28.22
C LEU A 209 -6.36 32.02 -27.27
N GLN A 210 -6.04 33.27 -26.93
CA GLN A 210 -5.01 33.56 -25.95
C GLN A 210 -5.40 33.06 -24.56
N GLU A 211 -6.62 33.37 -24.07
CA GLU A 211 -7.13 32.87 -22.79
C GLU A 211 -7.14 31.33 -22.74
N LYS A 212 -7.54 30.67 -23.83
CA LYS A 212 -7.49 29.21 -23.93
C LYS A 212 -6.06 28.68 -23.76
N ASN A 213 -5.10 29.27 -24.45
CA ASN A 213 -3.70 28.84 -24.40
C ASN A 213 -3.10 29.08 -23.01
N ASP A 214 -3.40 30.22 -22.39
CA ASP A 214 -2.96 30.56 -21.03
C ASP A 214 -3.52 29.57 -20.00
N LEU A 215 -4.82 29.24 -20.10
CA LEU A 215 -5.44 28.21 -19.26
C LEU A 215 -4.85 26.82 -19.51
N GLN A 216 -4.53 26.48 -20.76
CA GLN A 216 -3.91 25.20 -21.08
C GLN A 216 -2.50 25.08 -20.48
N LEU A 217 -1.71 26.16 -20.51
CA LEU A 217 -0.41 26.22 -19.84
C LEU A 217 -0.55 26.12 -18.32
N GLN A 218 -1.55 26.79 -17.73
CA GLN A 218 -1.82 26.69 -16.29
C GLN A 218 -2.20 25.27 -15.88
N VAL A 219 -3.09 24.61 -16.65
CA VAL A 219 -3.50 23.23 -16.38
C VAL A 219 -2.31 22.28 -16.49
N GLN A 220 -1.42 22.46 -17.46
CA GLN A 220 -0.21 21.64 -17.57
C GLN A 220 0.72 21.85 -16.36
N ALA A 221 0.94 23.09 -15.94
CA ALA A 221 1.76 23.39 -14.78
C ALA A 221 1.17 22.82 -13.48
N GLU A 222 -0.15 22.88 -13.30
CA GLU A 222 -0.84 22.27 -12.15
C GLU A 222 -0.78 20.73 -12.21
N ALA A 223 -0.85 20.13 -13.39
CA ALA A 223 -0.71 18.68 -13.57
C ALA A 223 0.72 18.20 -13.23
N ASP A 224 1.74 18.93 -13.67
CA ASP A 224 3.15 18.61 -13.35
C ASP A 224 3.39 18.79 -11.84
N ALA A 225 2.88 19.86 -11.23
CA ALA A 225 2.97 20.08 -9.78
C ALA A 225 2.22 19.02 -8.97
N LEU A 226 1.10 18.50 -9.49
CA LEU A 226 0.37 17.39 -8.88
C LEU A 226 1.19 16.09 -8.98
N ALA A 227 1.79 15.80 -10.12
CA ALA A 227 2.65 14.63 -10.29
C ALA A 227 3.85 14.66 -9.32
N ASP A 228 4.50 15.82 -9.16
CA ASP A 228 5.57 16.02 -8.18
C ASP A 228 5.08 15.85 -6.72
N ALA A 229 3.83 16.23 -6.42
CA ALA A 229 3.23 16.02 -5.11
C ALA A 229 2.88 14.55 -4.86
N GLU A 230 2.37 13.85 -5.87
CA GLU A 230 2.09 12.41 -5.84
C GLU A 230 3.38 11.60 -5.63
N GLU A 231 4.46 11.91 -6.36
CA GLU A 231 5.74 11.21 -6.19
C GLU A 231 6.29 11.39 -4.76
N ARG A 232 6.22 12.62 -4.22
CA ARG A 232 6.60 12.89 -2.82
C ARG A 232 5.72 12.13 -1.83
N CYS A 233 4.42 12.03 -2.09
CA CYS A 233 3.49 11.27 -1.27
C CYS A 233 3.86 9.77 -1.28
N ASP A 234 4.12 9.21 -2.44
CA ASP A 234 4.53 7.80 -2.60
C ASP A 234 5.87 7.51 -1.92
N GLN A 235 6.84 8.41 -2.01
CA GLN A 235 8.11 8.30 -1.29
C GLN A 235 7.90 8.33 0.23
N LEU A 236 7.01 9.19 0.73
CA LEU A 236 6.63 9.23 2.15
C LEU A 236 5.91 7.95 2.58
N ILE A 237 5.01 7.41 1.76
CA ILE A 237 4.32 6.13 2.04
C ILE A 237 5.33 5.00 2.14
N LYS A 238 6.30 4.90 1.21
CA LYS A 238 7.37 3.89 1.26
C LYS A 238 8.21 4.03 2.53
N THR A 239 8.59 5.26 2.88
CA THR A 239 9.37 5.54 4.10
C THR A 239 8.58 5.19 5.35
N LYS A 240 7.28 5.51 5.38
CA LYS A 240 6.37 5.16 6.48
C LYS A 240 6.31 3.65 6.69
N ILE A 241 6.13 2.86 5.63
CA ILE A 241 6.12 1.40 5.72
C ILE A 241 7.43 0.86 6.32
N GLN A 242 8.58 1.40 5.89
CA GLN A 242 9.89 1.01 6.44
C GLN A 242 10.02 1.39 7.93
N LEU A 243 9.54 2.57 8.32
CA LEU A 243 9.56 3.00 9.72
C LEU A 243 8.61 2.17 10.58
N GLU A 244 7.41 1.85 10.10
CA GLU A 244 6.48 0.95 10.79
C GLU A 244 7.07 -0.45 10.98
N ALA A 245 7.80 -0.98 9.99
CA ALA A 245 8.52 -2.24 10.12
C ALA A 245 9.63 -2.17 11.19
N LYS A 246 10.42 -1.09 11.19
CA LYS A 246 11.46 -0.87 12.22
C LYS A 246 10.86 -0.71 13.63
N ILE A 247 9.72 -0.04 13.75
CA ILE A 247 9.01 0.09 15.02
C ILE A 247 8.62 -1.30 15.53
N LYS A 248 7.99 -2.13 14.68
CA LYS A 248 7.62 -3.51 15.06
C LYS A 248 8.83 -4.33 15.52
N GLU A 249 9.92 -4.32 14.75
CA GLU A 249 11.14 -5.05 15.09
C GLU A 249 11.75 -4.60 16.43
N VAL A 250 11.79 -3.29 16.69
CA VAL A 250 12.31 -2.75 17.96
C VAL A 250 11.36 -3.04 19.12
N THR A 251 10.05 -3.02 18.89
CA THR A 251 9.06 -3.39 19.91
C THR A 251 9.17 -4.87 20.28
N GLU A 252 9.24 -5.78 19.31
CA GLU A 252 9.42 -7.22 19.56
C GLU A 252 10.73 -7.48 20.33
N ARG A 253 11.86 -6.85 19.94
CA ARG A 253 13.11 -6.98 20.72
C ARG A 253 13.01 -6.42 22.13
N ALA A 254 12.26 -5.33 22.33
CA ALA A 254 12.07 -4.77 23.66
C ALA A 254 11.25 -5.72 24.55
N GLU A 255 10.22 -6.35 24.00
CA GLU A 255 9.41 -7.37 24.68
C GLU A 255 10.27 -8.60 25.06
N ASP A 256 11.12 -9.09 24.15
CA ASP A 256 12.05 -10.19 24.43
C ASP A 256 13.03 -9.84 25.57
N GLU A 257 13.61 -8.64 25.56
CA GLU A 257 14.52 -8.18 26.61
C GLU A 257 13.79 -7.97 27.95
N GLU A 258 12.54 -7.52 27.94
CA GLU A 258 11.71 -7.44 29.14
C GLU A 258 11.41 -8.83 29.73
N GLU A 259 11.13 -9.83 28.88
CA GLU A 259 10.97 -11.23 29.30
C GLU A 259 12.26 -11.78 29.91
N ILE A 260 13.40 -11.62 29.23
CA ILE A 260 14.71 -12.04 29.73
C ILE A 260 15.03 -11.35 31.06
N ASN A 261 14.75 -10.05 31.19
CA ASN A 261 14.98 -9.31 32.43
C ASN A 261 14.08 -9.81 33.57
N ALA A 262 12.81 -10.13 33.30
CA ALA A 262 11.92 -10.76 34.26
C ALA A 262 12.43 -12.14 34.69
N GLU A 263 12.91 -12.97 33.75
CA GLU A 263 13.54 -14.26 34.06
C GLU A 263 14.80 -14.12 34.90
N LEU A 264 15.69 -13.19 34.55
CA LEU A 264 16.92 -12.90 35.29
C LEU A 264 16.60 -12.40 36.69
N THR A 265 15.59 -11.55 36.83
CA THR A 265 15.13 -11.05 38.13
C THR A 265 14.57 -12.20 38.98
N ALA A 266 13.81 -13.12 38.38
CA ALA A 266 13.31 -14.31 39.07
C ALA A 266 14.45 -15.27 39.49
N LYS A 267 15.42 -15.52 38.60
CA LYS A 267 16.62 -16.32 38.90
C LYS A 267 17.47 -15.67 39.98
N LYS A 268 17.67 -14.35 39.90
CA LYS A 268 18.38 -13.57 40.93
C LYS A 268 17.72 -13.74 42.29
N ARG A 269 16.39 -13.63 42.36
CA ARG A 269 15.65 -13.81 43.61
C ARG A 269 15.84 -15.22 44.20
N LYS A 270 15.78 -16.27 43.37
CA LYS A 270 16.08 -17.65 43.80
C LYS A 270 17.50 -17.80 44.34
N LEU A 271 18.49 -17.24 43.64
CA LEU A 271 19.89 -17.29 44.08
C LEU A 271 20.12 -16.48 45.36
N GLU A 272 19.43 -15.35 45.53
CA GLU A 272 19.44 -14.57 46.77
C GLU A 272 18.83 -15.34 47.93
N ASP A 273 17.70 -16.02 47.70
CA ASP A 273 17.04 -16.89 48.68
C ASP A 273 17.99 -18.06 49.07
N GLU A 274 18.55 -18.79 48.10
CA GLU A 274 19.54 -19.86 48.34
C GLU A 274 20.79 -19.37 49.07
N CYS A 275 21.34 -18.20 48.69
CA CYS A 275 22.48 -17.60 49.38
C CYS A 275 22.13 -17.23 50.84
N SER A 276 20.90 -16.79 51.10
CA SER A 276 20.44 -16.46 52.45
C SER A 276 20.27 -17.71 53.31
N GLU A 277 19.78 -18.81 52.73
CA GLU A 277 19.69 -20.12 53.39
C GLU A 277 21.08 -20.68 53.71
N LEU A 278 21.98 -20.68 52.74
CA LEU A 278 23.36 -21.15 52.95
C LEU A 278 24.10 -20.32 54.01
N LYS A 279 23.90 -19.00 54.05
CA LYS A 279 24.47 -18.17 55.13
C LYS A 279 23.93 -18.58 56.50
N LYS A 280 22.64 -18.83 56.61
CA LYS A 280 22.03 -19.30 57.85
C LYS A 280 22.58 -20.67 58.27
N ASP A 281 22.73 -21.59 57.32
CA ASP A 281 23.32 -22.90 57.57
C ASP A 281 24.78 -22.79 58.01
N ILE A 282 25.56 -21.87 57.42
CA ILE A 282 26.93 -21.57 57.86
C ILE A 282 26.92 -21.04 59.29
N ASP A 283 26.08 -20.05 59.62
CA ASP A 283 25.98 -19.48 60.96
C ASP A 283 25.59 -20.57 62.00
N ASP A 284 24.63 -21.43 61.66
CA ASP A 284 24.21 -22.56 62.49
C ASP A 284 25.35 -23.58 62.66
N LEU A 285 26.09 -23.89 61.60
CA LEU A 285 27.26 -24.77 61.65
C LEU A 285 28.40 -24.16 62.47
N GLU A 286 28.68 -22.86 62.35
CA GLU A 286 29.67 -22.16 63.18
C GLU A 286 29.31 -22.21 64.66
N LEU A 287 28.02 -22.04 65.00
CA LEU A 287 27.53 -22.23 66.37
C LEU A 287 27.73 -23.67 66.87
N THR A 288 27.45 -24.67 66.02
CA THR A 288 27.71 -26.08 66.38
C THR A 288 29.20 -26.37 66.52
N LEU A 289 30.05 -25.82 65.65
CA LEU A 289 31.50 -25.96 65.70
C LEU A 289 32.04 -25.36 67.00
N ALA A 290 31.64 -24.13 67.34
CA ALA A 290 32.04 -23.48 68.60
C ALA A 290 31.60 -24.29 69.83
N LYS A 291 30.43 -24.93 69.78
CA LYS A 291 29.95 -25.84 70.83
C LYS A 291 30.84 -27.09 70.93
N VAL A 292 31.14 -27.74 69.80
CA VAL A 292 32.01 -28.91 69.73
C VAL A 292 33.44 -28.57 70.15
N GLU A 293 33.96 -27.40 69.79
CA GLU A 293 35.28 -26.92 70.23
C GLU A 293 35.32 -26.69 71.74
N LYS A 294 34.25 -26.14 72.32
CA LYS A 294 34.13 -26.00 73.78
C LYS A 294 34.06 -27.36 74.48
N GLU A 295 33.32 -28.32 73.92
CA GLU A 295 33.27 -29.71 74.41
C GLU A 295 34.64 -30.40 74.27
N LYS A 296 35.32 -30.22 73.13
CA LYS A 296 36.68 -30.69 72.87
C LYS A 296 37.65 -30.14 73.90
N HIS A 297 37.69 -28.83 74.13
CA HIS A 297 38.54 -28.23 75.15
C HIS A 297 38.24 -28.75 76.55
N ALA A 298 36.96 -28.98 76.88
CA ALA A 298 36.59 -29.62 78.14
C ALA A 298 37.14 -31.06 78.25
N THR A 299 37.13 -31.83 77.16
CA THR A 299 37.73 -33.17 77.11
C THR A 299 39.25 -33.15 77.12
N GLU A 300 39.90 -32.22 76.41
CA GLU A 300 41.36 -32.04 76.41
C GLU A 300 41.85 -31.67 77.81
N ASN A 301 41.14 -30.80 78.53
CA ASN A 301 41.46 -30.48 79.92
C ASN A 301 41.32 -31.70 80.84
N LYS A 302 40.29 -32.54 80.64
CA LYS A 302 40.18 -33.83 81.37
C LYS A 302 41.35 -34.76 81.06
N VAL A 303 41.73 -34.88 79.79
CA VAL A 303 42.89 -35.69 79.37
C VAL A 303 44.16 -35.14 80.01
N LYS A 304 44.38 -33.83 79.97
CA LYS A 304 45.57 -33.19 80.55
C LYS A 304 45.70 -33.43 82.05
N ASN A 305 44.61 -33.31 82.80
CA ASN A 305 44.57 -33.64 84.22
C ASN A 305 44.91 -35.12 84.48
N LEU A 306 44.34 -36.04 83.70
CA LEU A 306 44.65 -37.46 83.81
C LEU A 306 46.11 -37.78 83.45
N THR A 307 46.70 -37.06 82.49
CA THR A 307 48.12 -37.21 82.13
C THR A 307 49.04 -36.66 83.23
N GLU A 308 48.68 -35.56 83.88
CA GLU A 308 49.41 -35.02 85.04
C GLU A 308 49.31 -35.97 86.25
N GLU A 309 48.16 -36.61 86.47
CA GLU A 309 48.00 -37.68 87.47
C GLU A 309 48.87 -38.91 87.16
N MET A 310 48.96 -39.31 85.87
CA MET A 310 49.86 -40.39 85.46
C MET A 310 51.34 -40.06 85.72
N ALA A 311 51.78 -38.83 85.41
CA ALA A 311 53.16 -38.41 85.66
C ALA A 311 53.50 -38.39 87.16
N ALA A 312 52.56 -38.00 88.02
CA ALA A 312 52.72 -38.07 89.47
C ALA A 312 52.83 -39.53 89.98
N LEU A 313 52.06 -40.45 89.38
CA LEU A 313 52.18 -41.88 89.68
C LEU A 313 53.55 -42.44 89.24
N ASP A 314 54.08 -42.02 88.09
CA ASP A 314 55.42 -42.41 87.60
C ASP A 314 56.56 -41.89 88.49
N GLU A 315 56.46 -40.66 89.02
CA GLU A 315 57.42 -40.14 90.03
C GLU A 315 57.37 -40.95 91.34
N THR A 316 56.18 -41.41 91.73
CA THR A 316 56.00 -42.24 92.92
C THR A 316 56.63 -43.62 92.73
N ILE A 317 56.48 -44.21 91.54
CA ILE A 317 57.15 -45.45 91.16
C ILE A 317 58.67 -45.26 91.20
N ALA A 318 59.21 -44.17 90.62
CA ALA A 318 60.65 -43.90 90.61
C ALA A 318 61.28 -43.77 92.01
N LYS A 319 60.55 -43.22 92.99
CA LYS A 319 60.98 -43.17 94.41
C LYS A 319 61.05 -44.56 95.05
N LEU A 320 60.04 -45.40 94.82
CA LEU A 320 60.03 -46.79 95.32
C LEU A 320 61.16 -47.63 94.72
N THR A 321 61.53 -47.40 93.46
CA THR A 321 62.66 -48.09 92.81
C THR A 321 64.01 -47.68 93.42
N LYS A 322 64.13 -46.45 93.93
CA LYS A 322 65.34 -45.95 94.61
C LYS A 322 65.50 -46.51 96.03
N GLU A 323 64.41 -46.63 96.78
CA GLU A 323 64.42 -47.29 98.12
C GLU A 323 64.76 -48.77 98.03
N LYS A 324 64.24 -49.48 97.02
CA LYS A 324 64.55 -50.89 96.78
C LYS A 324 66.06 -51.14 96.59
N LYS A 325 66.76 -50.21 95.92
CA LYS A 325 68.19 -50.33 95.63
C LYS A 325 69.07 -50.10 96.87
N ALA A 326 68.69 -49.15 97.73
CA ALA A 326 69.38 -48.88 99.00
C ALA A 326 69.26 -50.05 100.00
N LEU A 327 68.12 -50.76 99.99
CA LEU A 327 67.89 -51.96 100.82
C LEU A 327 68.72 -53.18 100.36
N GLN A 328 69.05 -53.29 99.07
CA GLN A 328 69.92 -54.37 98.56
C GLN A 328 71.41 -54.15 98.91
N GLU A 329 71.89 -52.91 98.96
CA GLU A 329 73.29 -52.59 99.31
C GLU A 329 73.56 -52.77 100.82
N ALA A 330 72.58 -52.50 101.68
CA ALA A 330 72.69 -52.74 103.12
C ALA A 330 72.75 -54.24 103.50
N HIS A 331 72.12 -55.11 102.70
CA HIS A 331 72.10 -56.56 102.94
C HIS A 331 73.44 -57.23 102.61
N GLN A 332 74.17 -56.75 101.61
CA GLN A 332 75.47 -57.31 101.20
C GLN A 332 76.59 -56.99 102.21
N GLN A 333 76.53 -55.83 102.87
CA GLN A 333 77.52 -55.42 103.88
C GLN A 333 77.42 -56.24 105.18
N THR A 334 76.23 -56.74 105.53
CA THR A 334 76.03 -57.56 106.75
C THR A 334 76.48 -59.02 106.56
N LEU A 335 76.64 -59.48 105.30
CA LEU A 335 77.14 -60.81 104.97
C LEU A 335 78.67 -60.89 105.08
N ASP A 336 79.40 -59.80 104.81
CA ASP A 336 80.87 -59.77 104.85
C ASP A 336 81.43 -59.67 106.29
N ASP A 337 80.69 -59.06 107.23
CA ASP A 337 81.10 -58.96 108.65
C ASP A 337 80.91 -60.28 109.43
N LEU A 338 79.99 -61.15 109.01
CA LEU A 338 79.75 -62.46 109.63
C LEU A 338 80.85 -63.48 109.28
N GLN A 339 81.45 -63.36 108.09
CA GLN A 339 82.53 -64.23 107.59
C GLN A 339 83.87 -64.01 108.34
N ALA A 340 84.11 -62.80 108.86
CA ALA A 340 85.36 -62.45 109.56
C ALA A 340 85.40 -62.92 111.03
N GLU A 341 84.25 -63.15 111.67
CA GLU A 341 84.16 -63.67 113.04
C GLU A 341 84.13 -65.22 113.09
N GLU A 342 83.82 -65.88 111.97
CA GLU A 342 83.85 -67.35 111.83
C GLU A 342 85.29 -67.93 111.79
N ASP A 343 86.28 -67.15 111.33
CA ASP A 343 87.69 -67.56 111.22
C ASP A 343 88.52 -67.43 112.51
N LYS A 344 88.02 -66.74 113.55
CA LYS A 344 88.69 -66.65 114.88
C LYS A 344 88.31 -67.78 115.86
N VAL A 345 87.19 -68.47 115.63
CA VAL A 345 86.68 -69.56 116.50
C VAL A 345 87.25 -70.94 116.11
N ASN A 346 87.74 -71.09 114.87
CA ASN A 346 88.33 -72.32 114.35
C ASN A 346 89.75 -72.64 114.88
N THR A 347 90.45 -71.67 115.47
CA THR A 347 91.81 -71.85 116.02
C THR A 347 91.87 -72.11 117.53
N LEU A 348 90.76 -72.01 118.27
CA LEU A 348 90.69 -72.29 119.72
C LEU A 348 89.98 -73.61 120.08
N THR A 349 89.39 -74.31 119.09
CA THR A 349 88.66 -75.58 119.30
C THR A 349 89.48 -76.83 118.94
N LYS A 350 90.77 -76.69 118.58
CA LYS A 350 91.65 -77.84 118.23
C LYS A 350 92.97 -77.92 118.99
N ALA A 351 93.04 -77.31 120.18
CA ALA A 351 94.10 -77.51 121.17
C ALA A 351 93.57 -77.88 122.59
N LYS A 352 92.35 -78.46 122.70
CA LYS A 352 91.81 -78.87 124.00
C LYS A 352 91.73 -80.37 124.27
N THR A 353 91.69 -81.28 123.29
CA THR A 353 91.52 -82.70 123.69
C THR A 353 92.05 -83.71 122.67
N LYS A 354 93.38 -83.85 122.66
CA LYS A 354 94.02 -85.17 122.59
C LYS A 354 93.76 -85.86 123.94
N LEU A 355 92.76 -86.74 123.99
CA LEU A 355 92.35 -87.71 125.04
C LEU A 355 90.86 -87.96 124.74
N GLU A 356 90.48 -88.81 123.78
CA GLU A 356 90.59 -90.27 123.91
C GLU A 356 90.96 -90.91 122.57
N GLN A 357 92.11 -91.60 122.58
CA GLN A 357 92.47 -92.63 121.62
C GLN A 357 91.77 -93.93 122.04
N GLN A 358 91.07 -94.59 121.12
CA GLN A 358 91.29 -95.99 120.73
C GLN A 358 90.05 -96.53 119.98
N VAL A 359 90.34 -97.20 118.85
CA VAL A 359 89.58 -98.36 118.31
C VAL A 359 88.22 -97.99 117.71
N ASP A 360 87.83 -98.43 116.52
CA ASP A 360 88.43 -99.23 115.45
C ASP A 360 87.50 -99.01 114.24
N SER A 361 88.06 -98.81 113.05
CA SER A 361 88.09 -99.81 111.99
C SER A 361 86.73 -100.12 111.34
N ASN A 362 86.66 -99.71 110.06
CA ASN A 362 86.14 -100.46 108.92
C ASN A 362 84.74 -101.09 109.04
N THR A 363 83.82 -100.65 108.17
CA THR A 363 83.36 -101.34 106.94
C THR A 363 82.30 -100.41 106.34
N VAL A 364 82.59 -99.68 105.25
CA VAL A 364 82.42 -100.09 103.85
C VAL A 364 80.96 -100.48 103.52
N PHE A 365 80.39 -99.72 102.59
CA PHE A 365 79.77 -100.15 101.32
C PHE A 365 78.42 -99.49 101.04
N PHE A 366 78.36 -98.97 99.81
CA PHE A 366 77.22 -98.76 98.89
C PHE A 366 76.70 -97.31 98.84
N VAL A 367 76.68 -96.59 97.72
CA VAL A 367 77.30 -96.64 96.37
C VAL A 367 76.65 -95.48 95.60
N HIS A 368 77.46 -94.77 94.79
CA HIS A 368 77.11 -93.98 93.57
C HIS A 368 76.00 -92.93 93.60
N ARG A 369 76.05 -91.79 92.88
CA ARG A 369 76.65 -91.39 91.58
C ARG A 369 76.48 -89.84 91.52
N LYS A 370 77.43 -88.94 91.16
CA LYS A 370 78.14 -88.67 89.88
C LYS A 370 77.20 -88.55 88.66
N ASP A 371 77.16 -87.51 87.82
CA ASP A 371 78.14 -86.49 87.38
C ASP A 371 77.41 -85.32 86.62
N PHE A 372 78.02 -84.13 86.65
CA PHE A 372 78.40 -83.21 85.54
C PHE A 372 77.44 -82.79 84.38
N GLU A 373 77.36 -81.45 84.22
CA GLU A 373 77.20 -80.58 83.02
C GLU A 373 75.99 -80.60 82.05
N ILE A 374 75.56 -79.37 81.77
CA ILE A 374 75.06 -78.79 80.50
C ILE A 374 73.58 -79.00 80.08
N SER A 375 73.03 -77.83 79.73
CA SER A 375 71.93 -77.53 78.80
C SER A 375 70.47 -77.53 79.26
N GLN A 376 69.88 -76.36 78.99
CA GLN A 376 68.50 -76.10 78.57
C GLN A 376 67.35 -76.45 79.52
N ILE A 377 66.73 -75.37 80.00
CA ILE A 377 65.30 -75.04 79.82
C ILE A 377 64.44 -76.22 79.33
N GLN A 378 63.48 -76.66 80.15
CA GLN A 378 62.15 -76.04 80.23
C GLN A 378 61.28 -76.76 81.27
N SER A 379 60.58 -75.96 82.08
CA SER A 379 59.13 -76.05 82.34
C SER A 379 58.51 -77.43 82.60
N LYS A 380 57.82 -77.52 83.75
CA LYS A 380 56.34 -77.52 83.85
C LYS A 380 55.95 -77.40 85.33
N ILE A 381 55.17 -76.39 85.74
CA ILE A 381 53.69 -76.30 85.67
C ILE A 381 53.06 -77.58 86.28
N GLU A 382 52.12 -77.46 87.22
CA GLU A 382 50.68 -77.76 87.08
C GLU A 382 50.24 -78.11 88.55
N ASP A 383 49.12 -77.66 89.13
CA ASP A 383 47.73 -77.94 88.77
C ASP A 383 46.76 -77.14 89.67
N GLU A 384 45.69 -76.56 89.10
CA GLU A 384 44.26 -76.99 89.21
C GLU A 384 43.54 -76.47 90.47
N GLN A 385 42.28 -76.05 90.42
CA GLN A 385 41.06 -76.79 90.05
C GLN A 385 39.93 -75.77 89.82
N ALA A 386 38.87 -75.98 89.04
CA ALA A 386 38.24 -77.16 88.44
C ALA A 386 37.36 -76.66 87.26
N LEU A 387 36.83 -77.45 86.33
CA LEU A 387 36.39 -78.84 86.40
C LEU A 387 36.20 -79.36 84.96
N GLY A 388 36.66 -80.57 84.66
CA GLY A 388 36.14 -81.34 83.52
C GLY A 388 37.12 -82.06 82.57
N MET A 389 38.23 -82.60 83.08
CA MET A 389 38.86 -83.88 82.65
C MET A 389 38.72 -84.32 81.16
N GLN A 390 39.76 -84.11 80.35
CA GLN A 390 40.67 -85.15 79.81
C GLN A 390 41.40 -84.74 78.49
N LEU A 391 42.74 -84.74 78.59
CA LEU A 391 43.76 -85.15 77.59
C LEU A 391 44.26 -84.22 76.44
N GLN A 392 45.38 -83.54 76.74
CA GLN A 392 46.72 -83.56 76.08
C GLN A 392 46.99 -83.25 74.57
N LYS A 393 47.59 -82.06 74.38
CA LYS A 393 48.92 -81.70 73.76
C LYS A 393 49.28 -82.07 72.29
N LYS A 394 49.44 -81.03 71.44
CA LYS A 394 50.72 -80.58 70.82
C LYS A 394 50.60 -79.23 70.05
N ILE A 395 51.25 -78.19 70.61
CA ILE A 395 52.09 -77.10 70.03
C ILE A 395 52.21 -77.07 68.47
N LYS A 396 52.20 -75.94 67.69
CA LYS A 396 52.90 -74.63 67.80
C LYS A 396 52.32 -73.56 66.85
N GLU A 397 52.69 -72.32 67.14
CA GLU A 397 52.48 -71.03 66.48
C GLU A 397 52.97 -70.85 65.02
N LEU A 398 52.24 -69.94 64.34
CA LEU A 398 52.64 -68.87 63.39
C LEU A 398 53.45 -69.23 62.13
N GLN A 399 53.29 -68.60 60.97
CA GLN A 399 52.20 -67.90 60.28
C GLN A 399 52.74 -67.72 58.84
N ALA A 400 51.83 -67.88 57.88
CA ALA A 400 51.92 -67.54 56.46
C ALA A 400 52.63 -68.49 55.47
N SER A 401 51.91 -68.67 54.37
CA SER A 401 52.30 -69.13 53.04
C SER A 401 52.08 -70.60 52.68
N LEU A 402 51.44 -70.73 51.52
CA LEU A 402 51.44 -71.81 50.54
C LEU A 402 50.88 -73.19 50.90
N CYS A 403 49.82 -73.52 50.17
CA CYS A 403 49.59 -74.79 49.46
C CYS A 403 49.80 -76.11 50.22
N SER A 404 48.69 -76.78 50.54
CA SER A 404 48.07 -77.81 49.67
C SER A 404 47.49 -79.01 50.44
N PHE A 405 46.35 -79.49 49.92
CA PHE A 405 45.87 -80.90 49.96
C PHE A 405 45.09 -81.38 51.23
N PRO A 406 44.34 -82.50 51.17
CA PRO A 406 42.87 -82.50 51.19
C PRO A 406 42.22 -83.55 52.16
N LEU A 407 40.88 -83.56 52.17
CA LEU A 407 39.92 -84.65 52.45
C LEU A 407 40.19 -85.69 53.57
N LEU A 408 39.26 -85.76 54.53
CA LEU A 408 39.03 -86.86 55.49
C LEU A 408 37.94 -87.80 54.94
N THR A 409 38.18 -89.09 54.67
CA THR A 409 38.36 -90.30 55.53
C THR A 409 37.08 -91.01 55.98
N GLN A 410 37.11 -92.34 55.94
CA GLN A 410 36.94 -93.25 57.11
C GLN A 410 37.33 -94.70 56.67
N SER A 411 38.37 -95.33 57.23
CA SER A 411 38.44 -96.24 58.41
C SER A 411 37.95 -97.68 58.12
N GLN A 412 38.53 -98.81 58.59
CA GLN A 412 39.39 -99.08 59.76
C GLN A 412 39.97 -100.54 59.74
N PHE A 413 41.18 -100.73 60.31
CA PHE A 413 41.80 -101.86 61.06
C PHE A 413 41.82 -103.34 60.54
N ARG A 414 42.96 -104.05 60.33
CA ARG A 414 44.06 -104.65 61.18
C ARG A 414 43.59 -105.80 62.11
N VAL A 415 44.15 -107.03 62.23
CA VAL A 415 45.43 -107.76 61.93
C VAL A 415 45.16 -109.31 62.13
N PRO A 416 46.09 -110.30 62.25
CA PRO A 416 47.23 -110.81 61.43
C PRO A 416 47.18 -112.36 61.10
N ASN A 417 48.09 -112.79 60.19
CA ASN A 417 48.79 -114.09 60.00
C ASN A 417 48.07 -115.44 59.72
N VAL A 418 48.22 -115.93 58.46
CA VAL A 418 48.75 -117.25 57.92
C VAL A 418 48.31 -118.56 58.64
N PRO A 419 47.92 -119.71 57.98
CA PRO A 419 48.43 -120.27 56.69
C PRO A 419 47.42 -120.93 55.71
N GLN A 420 47.98 -121.20 54.52
CA GLN A 420 47.73 -122.21 53.48
C GLN A 420 46.34 -122.88 53.25
N ALA A 421 46.07 -122.95 51.94
CA ALA A 421 45.43 -124.05 51.19
C ALA A 421 43.89 -124.04 51.05
N ARG A 422 43.39 -123.13 50.20
CA ARG A 422 42.32 -123.39 49.21
C ARG A 422 42.11 -122.20 48.24
N ILE A 423 43.20 -121.62 47.72
CA ILE A 423 43.18 -120.42 46.85
C ILE A 423 43.63 -120.85 45.45
N GLU A 424 42.72 -121.43 44.68
CA GLU A 424 42.93 -121.66 43.24
C GLU A 424 41.61 -121.67 42.46
N GLU A 425 40.47 -121.97 43.10
CA GLU A 425 39.16 -121.94 42.43
C GLU A 425 38.40 -120.59 42.57
N LEU A 426 38.81 -119.68 43.49
CA LEU A 426 38.19 -118.35 43.68
C LEU A 426 38.98 -117.18 43.05
N GLU A 427 40.20 -117.42 42.56
CA GLU A 427 41.01 -116.40 41.85
C GLU A 427 40.56 -116.24 40.39
N GLU A 428 39.92 -117.24 39.78
CA GLU A 428 39.41 -117.16 38.40
C GLU A 428 38.14 -116.29 38.28
N GLU A 429 37.33 -116.18 39.35
CA GLU A 429 36.14 -115.31 39.38
C GLU A 429 36.45 -113.83 39.63
N ILE A 430 37.52 -113.51 40.39
CA ILE A 430 37.94 -112.11 40.63
C ILE A 430 38.63 -111.49 39.41
N GLU A 431 39.33 -112.28 38.59
CA GLU A 431 39.98 -111.80 37.37
C GLU A 431 38.95 -111.46 36.27
N ALA A 432 37.84 -112.21 36.21
CA ALA A 432 36.69 -111.90 35.35
C ALA A 432 35.97 -110.60 35.79
N GLU A 433 35.80 -110.37 37.09
CA GLU A 433 35.20 -109.15 37.65
C GLU A 433 36.09 -107.90 37.41
N ARG A 434 37.42 -108.04 37.55
CA ARG A 434 38.40 -106.97 37.28
C ARG A 434 38.43 -106.54 35.81
N THR A 435 38.34 -107.49 34.88
CA THR A 435 38.31 -107.17 33.45
C THR A 435 36.99 -106.53 33.01
N ALA A 436 35.86 -106.89 33.64
CA ALA A 436 34.57 -106.22 33.43
C ALA A 436 34.57 -104.78 33.96
N ARG A 437 35.15 -104.55 35.16
CA ARG A 437 35.26 -103.21 35.77
C ARG A 437 36.18 -102.27 34.99
N ALA A 438 37.30 -102.77 34.45
CA ALA A 438 38.18 -101.99 33.60
C ALA A 438 37.51 -101.56 32.28
N LYS A 439 36.65 -102.41 31.70
CA LYS A 439 35.85 -102.06 30.50
C LYS A 439 34.78 -101.01 30.83
N ALA A 440 34.12 -101.13 31.98
CA ALA A 440 33.14 -100.15 32.44
C ALA A 440 33.78 -98.77 32.73
N GLU A 441 34.98 -98.72 33.32
CA GLU A 441 35.70 -97.46 33.52
C GLU A 441 36.19 -96.84 32.22
N LYS A 442 36.63 -97.65 31.25
CA LYS A 442 36.97 -97.16 29.91
C LYS A 442 35.75 -96.56 29.20
N HIS A 443 34.60 -97.24 29.23
CA HIS A 443 33.36 -96.68 28.68
C HIS A 443 32.89 -95.44 29.42
N ARG A 444 33.08 -95.34 30.73
CA ARG A 444 32.75 -94.13 31.49
C ARG A 444 33.67 -92.96 31.11
N ALA A 445 34.97 -93.22 30.89
CA ALA A 445 35.92 -92.21 30.44
C ALA A 445 35.63 -91.77 28.99
N ASP A 446 35.31 -92.72 28.10
CA ASP A 446 34.93 -92.44 26.71
C ASP A 446 33.64 -91.61 26.65
N LEU A 447 32.62 -91.95 27.45
CA LEU A 447 31.36 -91.19 27.55
C LEU A 447 31.55 -89.80 28.17
N SER A 448 32.44 -89.66 29.17
CA SER A 448 32.79 -88.33 29.69
C SER A 448 33.45 -87.46 28.63
N ARG A 449 34.35 -88.03 27.82
CA ARG A 449 35.01 -87.32 26.73
C ARG A 449 34.02 -86.94 25.62
N GLU A 450 33.10 -87.84 25.27
CA GLU A 450 32.02 -87.54 24.32
C GLU A 450 31.08 -86.45 24.84
N LEU A 451 30.77 -86.41 26.14
CA LEU A 451 29.98 -85.34 26.75
C LEU A 451 30.69 -83.99 26.74
N GLU A 452 32.00 -83.98 26.96
CA GLU A 452 32.83 -82.76 26.89
C GLU A 452 32.92 -82.26 25.44
N GLU A 453 33.10 -83.17 24.47
CA GLU A 453 33.12 -82.84 23.04
C GLU A 453 31.75 -82.36 22.51
N ILE A 454 30.64 -82.89 23.04
CA ILE A 454 29.29 -82.41 22.75
C ILE A 454 29.04 -81.03 23.40
N SER A 455 29.57 -80.80 24.60
CA SER A 455 29.42 -79.51 25.30
C SER A 455 30.20 -78.40 24.60
N GLU A 456 31.44 -78.64 24.17
CA GLU A 456 32.21 -77.69 23.35
C GLU A 456 31.48 -77.38 22.03
N ARG A 457 30.94 -78.39 21.33
CA ARG A 457 30.15 -78.18 20.11
C ARG A 457 28.88 -77.39 20.36
N LEU A 458 28.23 -77.56 21.51
CA LEU A 458 27.04 -76.80 21.88
C LEU A 458 27.38 -75.34 22.19
N GLU A 459 28.52 -75.10 22.85
CA GLU A 459 28.99 -73.75 23.18
C GLU A 459 29.45 -72.99 21.92
N GLU A 460 30.16 -73.66 21.00
CA GLU A 460 30.49 -73.13 19.67
C GLU A 460 29.23 -72.86 18.83
N ALA A 461 28.24 -73.76 18.83
CA ALA A 461 26.96 -73.54 18.15
C ALA A 461 26.16 -72.40 18.78
N GLY A 462 26.23 -72.24 20.12
CA GLY A 462 25.64 -71.13 20.85
C GLY A 462 26.28 -69.79 20.48
N GLY A 463 27.61 -69.74 20.41
CA GLY A 463 28.38 -68.56 19.97
C GLY A 463 28.10 -68.19 18.51
N ALA A 464 28.05 -69.17 17.61
CA ALA A 464 27.71 -68.94 16.21
C ALA A 464 26.27 -68.40 16.05
N THR A 465 25.32 -68.90 16.84
CA THR A 465 23.93 -68.43 16.84
C THR A 465 23.82 -67.00 17.39
N ALA A 466 24.55 -66.67 18.45
CA ALA A 466 24.59 -65.32 19.00
C ALA A 466 25.19 -64.31 18.01
N ALA A 467 26.32 -64.66 17.37
CA ALA A 467 26.94 -63.84 16.33
C ALA A 467 25.99 -63.62 15.14
N GLN A 468 25.26 -64.66 14.72
CA GLN A 468 24.28 -64.57 13.64
C GLN A 468 23.09 -63.66 13.99
N ILE A 469 22.61 -63.70 15.24
CA ILE A 469 21.52 -62.83 15.73
C ILE A 469 21.97 -61.37 15.74
N ASP A 470 23.18 -61.07 16.24
CA ASP A 470 23.70 -59.70 16.25
C ASP A 470 23.98 -59.16 14.85
N MET A 471 24.42 -60.01 13.93
CA MET A 471 24.58 -59.65 12.52
C MET A 471 23.22 -59.37 11.85
N ASN A 472 22.19 -60.15 12.17
CA ASN A 472 20.82 -59.89 11.70
C ASN A 472 20.24 -58.61 12.32
N LYS A 473 20.47 -58.32 13.60
CA LYS A 473 20.05 -57.03 14.22
C LYS A 473 20.72 -55.83 13.55
N LYS A 474 22.02 -55.92 13.21
CA LYS A 474 22.70 -54.87 12.45
C LYS A 474 22.09 -54.69 11.06
N ARG A 475 21.84 -55.78 10.33
CA ARG A 475 21.15 -55.73 9.03
C ARG A 475 19.76 -55.12 9.13
N GLU A 476 18.98 -55.47 10.15
CA GLU A 476 17.64 -54.93 10.40
C GLU A 476 17.70 -53.41 10.70
N ALA A 477 18.68 -52.98 11.51
CA ALA A 477 18.90 -51.57 11.82
C ALA A 477 19.37 -50.77 10.59
N GLU A 478 20.26 -51.33 9.77
CA GLU A 478 20.68 -50.75 8.49
C GLU A 478 19.52 -50.68 7.49
N PHE A 479 18.66 -51.69 7.44
CA PHE A 479 17.47 -51.71 6.59
C PHE A 479 16.48 -50.63 7.01
N GLN A 480 16.22 -50.48 8.32
CA GLN A 480 15.38 -49.40 8.83
C GLN A 480 15.97 -48.02 8.55
N LYS A 481 17.30 -47.87 8.68
CA LYS A 481 17.98 -46.62 8.35
C LYS A 481 17.82 -46.28 6.86
N MET A 482 18.13 -47.21 5.96
CA MET A 482 17.97 -46.99 4.51
C MET A 482 16.52 -46.69 4.13
N ARG A 483 15.54 -47.26 4.85
CA ARG A 483 14.13 -46.99 4.61
C ARG A 483 13.74 -45.56 5.02
N ARG A 484 14.24 -45.07 6.16
CA ARG A 484 14.05 -43.66 6.58
C ARG A 484 14.75 -42.70 5.61
N ASP A 485 15.99 -43.00 5.23
CA ASP A 485 16.76 -42.19 4.28
C ASP A 485 16.03 -42.10 2.91
N LEU A 486 15.41 -43.20 2.47
CA LEU A 486 14.61 -43.24 1.24
C LEU A 486 13.30 -42.44 1.37
N GLU A 487 12.59 -42.55 2.50
CA GLU A 487 11.37 -41.77 2.77
C GLU A 487 11.68 -40.27 2.85
N GLU A 488 12.77 -39.89 3.51
CA GLU A 488 13.21 -38.50 3.62
C GLU A 488 13.64 -37.93 2.26
N ALA A 489 14.42 -38.68 1.47
CA ALA A 489 14.77 -38.30 0.10
C ALA A 489 13.53 -38.16 -0.81
N THR A 490 12.53 -39.03 -0.63
CA THR A 490 11.27 -38.96 -1.39
C THR A 490 10.46 -37.72 -1.01
N LEU A 491 10.32 -37.44 0.28
CA LEU A 491 9.67 -36.23 0.80
C LEU A 491 10.36 -34.95 0.29
N GLN A 492 11.69 -34.96 0.27
CA GLN A 492 12.47 -33.81 -0.19
C GLN A 492 12.34 -33.61 -1.70
N HIS A 493 12.28 -34.70 -2.48
CA HIS A 493 11.96 -34.65 -3.91
C HIS A 493 10.53 -34.17 -4.20
N GLU A 494 9.54 -34.63 -3.43
CA GLU A 494 8.16 -34.15 -3.55
C GLU A 494 8.04 -32.68 -3.19
N ALA A 495 8.71 -32.23 -2.13
CA ALA A 495 8.75 -30.83 -1.71
C ALA A 495 9.38 -29.94 -2.78
N THR A 496 10.52 -30.36 -3.38
CA THR A 496 11.14 -29.61 -4.49
C THR A 496 10.28 -29.62 -5.75
N ALA A 497 9.66 -30.74 -6.09
CA ALA A 497 8.73 -30.81 -7.23
C ALA A 497 7.49 -29.93 -7.01
N ALA A 498 6.93 -29.90 -5.80
CA ALA A 498 5.81 -29.03 -5.44
C ALA A 498 6.19 -27.55 -5.50
N ALA A 499 7.37 -27.18 -4.98
CA ALA A 499 7.90 -25.83 -5.05
C ALA A 499 8.11 -25.37 -6.50
N LEU A 500 8.67 -26.24 -7.36
CA LEU A 500 8.83 -25.96 -8.79
C LEU A 500 7.50 -25.80 -9.52
N ARG A 501 6.51 -26.67 -9.23
CA ARG A 501 5.15 -26.54 -9.79
C ARG A 501 4.48 -25.24 -9.37
N LYS A 502 4.60 -24.88 -8.10
CA LYS A 502 4.06 -23.61 -7.58
C LYS A 502 4.73 -22.42 -8.28
N LYS A 503 6.06 -22.41 -8.37
CA LYS A 503 6.81 -21.34 -9.05
C LYS A 503 6.45 -21.22 -10.54
N HIS A 504 6.24 -22.36 -11.22
CA HIS A 504 5.75 -22.36 -12.60
C HIS A 504 4.33 -21.81 -12.71
N ALA A 505 3.43 -22.17 -11.80
CA ALA A 505 2.06 -21.67 -11.79
C ALA A 505 2.02 -20.16 -11.52
N ASP A 506 2.79 -19.68 -10.53
CA ASP A 506 2.90 -18.26 -10.19
C ASP A 506 3.46 -17.46 -11.38
N SER A 507 4.54 -17.94 -12.02
CA SER A 507 5.11 -17.28 -13.20
C SER A 507 4.16 -17.30 -14.41
N THR A 508 3.38 -18.37 -14.58
CA THR A 508 2.38 -18.44 -15.65
C THR A 508 1.22 -17.47 -15.40
N ALA A 509 0.78 -17.33 -14.14
CA ALA A 509 -0.23 -16.36 -13.75
C ALA A 509 0.25 -14.91 -13.96
N GLU A 510 1.50 -14.61 -13.58
CA GLU A 510 2.11 -13.29 -13.76
C GLU A 510 2.26 -12.92 -15.25
N LEU A 511 2.65 -13.89 -16.10
CA LEU A 511 2.66 -13.70 -17.56
C LEU A 511 1.24 -13.52 -18.12
N GLY A 512 0.24 -14.21 -17.55
CA GLY A 512 -1.17 -14.01 -17.89
C GLY A 512 -1.66 -12.60 -17.59
N GLU A 513 -1.37 -12.07 -16.40
CA GLU A 513 -1.71 -10.69 -16.04
C GLU A 513 -0.97 -9.66 -16.91
N GLN A 514 0.29 -9.91 -17.26
CA GLN A 514 1.04 -9.07 -18.19
C GLN A 514 0.39 -9.05 -19.59
N ILE A 515 -0.07 -10.19 -20.09
CA ILE A 515 -0.78 -10.29 -21.38
C ILE A 515 -2.10 -9.51 -21.32
N ASP A 516 -2.88 -9.64 -20.25
CA ASP A 516 -4.14 -8.94 -20.09
C ASP A 516 -3.94 -7.42 -19.98
N ASN A 517 -2.90 -6.99 -19.26
CA ASN A 517 -2.52 -5.57 -19.18
C ASN A 517 -2.10 -5.03 -20.55
N LEU A 518 -1.27 -5.77 -21.30
CA LEU A 518 -0.86 -5.39 -22.65
C LEU A 518 -2.05 -5.35 -23.62
N GLN A 519 -3.03 -6.26 -23.50
CA GLN A 519 -4.26 -6.21 -24.29
C GLN A 519 -5.10 -4.97 -24.00
N ARG A 520 -5.24 -4.58 -22.71
CA ARG A 520 -5.95 -3.34 -22.35
C ARG A 520 -5.24 -2.10 -22.88
N VAL A 521 -3.92 -2.03 -22.73
CA VAL A 521 -3.10 -0.93 -23.28
C VAL A 521 -3.23 -0.87 -24.79
N LYS A 522 -3.18 -2.02 -25.48
CA LYS A 522 -3.38 -2.10 -26.93
C LYS A 522 -4.75 -1.56 -27.36
N GLN A 523 -5.84 -1.97 -26.71
CA GLN A 523 -7.18 -1.48 -27.01
C GLN A 523 -7.31 0.04 -26.80
N LYS A 524 -6.70 0.55 -25.72
CA LYS A 524 -6.65 1.99 -25.46
C LYS A 524 -5.91 2.73 -26.57
N LEU A 525 -4.73 2.25 -26.96
CA LEU A 525 -3.94 2.84 -28.04
C LEU A 525 -4.63 2.74 -29.42
N GLU A 526 -5.35 1.66 -29.70
CA GLU A 526 -6.15 1.53 -30.93
C GLU A 526 -7.29 2.55 -30.97
N LYS A 527 -7.93 2.82 -29.82
CA LYS A 527 -8.96 3.84 -29.70
C LYS A 527 -8.39 5.25 -29.88
N GLU A 528 -7.31 5.59 -29.17
CA GLU A 528 -6.60 6.87 -29.30
C GLU A 528 -6.12 7.09 -30.75
N LYS A 529 -5.57 6.05 -31.39
CA LYS A 529 -5.18 6.10 -32.81
C LYS A 529 -6.37 6.42 -33.73
N SER A 530 -7.55 5.84 -33.45
CA SER A 530 -8.75 6.11 -34.24
C SER A 530 -9.26 7.54 -34.06
N GLU A 531 -9.21 8.07 -32.83
CA GLU A 531 -9.59 9.44 -32.49
C GLU A 531 -8.64 10.44 -33.16
N LEU A 532 -7.32 10.24 -33.04
CA LEU A 532 -6.32 11.07 -33.72
C LEU A 532 -6.47 11.03 -35.24
N LYS A 533 -6.86 9.90 -35.81
CA LYS A 533 -7.10 9.79 -37.25
C LYS A 533 -8.33 10.62 -37.67
N MET A 534 -9.40 10.61 -36.89
CA MET A 534 -10.56 11.47 -37.14
C MET A 534 -10.21 12.96 -37.03
N GLU A 535 -9.41 13.34 -36.03
CA GLU A 535 -8.94 14.73 -35.90
C GLU A 535 -8.08 15.17 -37.08
N ILE A 536 -7.20 14.29 -37.59
CA ILE A 536 -6.41 14.57 -38.80
C ILE A 536 -7.32 14.77 -40.01
N ASP A 537 -8.33 13.91 -40.21
CA ASP A 537 -9.26 14.02 -41.33
C ASP A 537 -10.11 15.31 -41.25
N ASP A 538 -10.57 15.70 -40.05
CA ASP A 538 -11.29 16.95 -39.80
C ASP A 538 -10.41 18.18 -40.03
N LEU A 539 -9.15 18.15 -39.56
CA LEU A 539 -8.19 19.23 -39.79
C LEU A 539 -7.82 19.36 -41.26
N ALA A 540 -7.69 18.24 -41.98
CA ALA A 540 -7.45 18.25 -43.42
C ALA A 540 -8.63 18.85 -44.19
N SER A 541 -9.86 18.48 -43.85
CA SER A 541 -11.09 19.06 -44.41
C SER A 541 -11.18 20.57 -44.14
N ASN A 542 -10.87 20.99 -42.91
CA ASN A 542 -10.82 22.40 -42.52
C ASN A 542 -9.76 23.16 -43.30
N MET A 543 -8.54 22.61 -43.45
CA MET A 543 -7.47 23.22 -44.25
C MET A 543 -7.90 23.41 -45.71
N ASP A 544 -8.58 22.42 -46.29
CA ASP A 544 -9.07 22.47 -47.67
C ASP A 544 -10.16 23.53 -47.86
N SER A 545 -11.04 23.69 -46.86
CA SER A 545 -12.05 24.75 -46.83
C SER A 545 -11.41 26.15 -46.71
N ILE A 546 -10.41 26.31 -45.85
CA ILE A 546 -9.66 27.56 -45.65
C ILE A 546 -8.88 27.91 -46.92
N SER A 547 -8.27 26.94 -47.59
CA SER A 547 -7.56 27.13 -48.86
C SER A 547 -8.50 27.67 -49.96
N LYS A 548 -9.70 27.10 -50.09
CA LYS A 548 -10.73 27.58 -51.03
C LYS A 548 -11.20 29.00 -50.68
N ALA A 549 -11.44 29.27 -49.40
CA ALA A 549 -11.83 30.60 -48.93
C ALA A 549 -10.73 31.64 -49.21
N LYS A 550 -9.46 31.28 -48.95
CA LYS A 550 -8.30 32.12 -49.25
C LYS A 550 -8.20 32.44 -50.74
N ALA A 551 -8.33 31.44 -51.61
CA ALA A 551 -8.30 31.67 -53.06
C ALA A 551 -9.44 32.59 -53.53
N SER A 552 -10.64 32.47 -52.93
CA SER A 552 -11.76 33.37 -53.20
C SER A 552 -11.47 34.81 -52.75
N LEU A 553 -10.87 34.98 -51.56
CA LEU A 553 -10.49 36.29 -51.03
C LEU A 553 -9.40 36.95 -51.87
N GLU A 554 -8.37 36.20 -52.28
CA GLU A 554 -7.32 36.72 -53.16
C GLU A 554 -7.88 37.21 -54.51
N LYS A 555 -8.85 36.48 -55.08
CA LYS A 555 -9.55 36.91 -56.30
C LYS A 555 -10.36 38.17 -56.07
N MET A 556 -11.02 38.29 -54.91
CA MET A 556 -11.77 39.49 -54.54
C MET A 556 -10.85 40.70 -54.35
N CYS A 557 -9.72 40.53 -53.67
CA CYS A 557 -8.71 41.58 -53.50
C CYS A 557 -8.20 42.10 -54.84
N ARG A 558 -7.85 41.22 -55.79
CA ARG A 558 -7.43 41.64 -57.14
C ARG A 558 -8.53 42.44 -57.86
N THR A 559 -9.78 41.98 -57.74
CA THR A 559 -10.93 42.69 -58.34
C THR A 559 -11.11 44.09 -57.75
N LEU A 560 -10.93 44.23 -56.43
CA LEU A 560 -11.01 45.52 -55.73
C LEU A 560 -9.83 46.44 -56.09
N GLU A 561 -8.62 45.88 -56.26
CA GLU A 561 -7.45 46.62 -56.74
C GLU A 561 -7.66 47.17 -58.15
N ASP A 562 -8.23 46.35 -59.05
CA ASP A 562 -8.57 46.77 -60.41
C ASP A 562 -9.62 47.90 -60.38
N GLN A 563 -10.69 47.76 -59.58
CA GLN A 563 -11.71 48.80 -59.40
C GLN A 563 -11.13 50.09 -58.81
N LEU A 564 -10.23 50.00 -57.85
CA LEU A 564 -9.55 51.16 -57.27
C LEU A 564 -8.71 51.88 -58.34
N SER A 565 -8.01 51.13 -59.19
CA SER A 565 -7.22 51.69 -60.28
C SER A 565 -8.11 52.45 -61.29
N GLU A 566 -9.27 51.90 -61.63
CA GLU A 566 -10.22 52.52 -62.56
C GLU A 566 -10.88 53.78 -61.96
N ILE A 567 -11.16 53.80 -60.66
CA ILE A 567 -11.68 54.98 -59.98
C ILE A 567 -10.61 56.08 -59.96
N LYS A 568 -9.35 55.74 -59.69
CA LYS A 568 -8.24 56.71 -59.72
C LYS A 568 -8.05 57.33 -61.10
N THR A 569 -8.10 56.53 -62.17
CA THR A 569 -7.99 57.08 -63.53
C THR A 569 -9.15 58.03 -63.85
N LYS A 570 -10.38 57.68 -63.45
CA LYS A 570 -11.56 58.57 -63.59
C LYS A 570 -11.45 59.84 -62.76
N GLU A 571 -10.91 59.76 -61.54
CA GLU A 571 -10.65 60.92 -60.69
C GLU A 571 -9.67 61.89 -61.37
N GLU A 572 -8.57 61.38 -61.91
CA GLU A 572 -7.60 62.19 -62.65
C GLU A 572 -8.22 62.84 -63.90
N GLU A 573 -9.08 62.12 -64.63
CA GLU A 573 -9.81 62.66 -65.78
C GLU A 573 -10.78 63.77 -65.37
N HIS A 574 -11.57 63.55 -64.32
CA HIS A 574 -12.47 64.56 -63.77
C HIS A 574 -11.71 65.79 -63.26
N GLN A 575 -10.56 65.60 -62.62
CA GLN A 575 -9.72 66.69 -62.16
C GLN A 575 -9.20 67.52 -63.33
N ARG A 576 -8.79 66.90 -64.44
CA ARG A 576 -8.44 67.61 -65.69
C ARG A 576 -9.63 68.39 -66.23
N MET A 577 -10.82 67.78 -66.29
CA MET A 577 -12.02 68.43 -66.79
C MET A 577 -12.46 69.63 -65.93
N ILE A 578 -12.34 69.53 -64.61
CA ILE A 578 -12.58 70.64 -63.69
C ILE A 578 -11.61 71.80 -63.98
N ASN A 579 -10.33 71.51 -64.20
CA ASN A 579 -9.34 72.53 -64.52
C ASN A 579 -9.66 73.23 -65.85
N ASP A 580 -10.05 72.46 -66.87
CA ASP A 580 -10.45 73.01 -68.18
C ASP A 580 -11.70 73.89 -68.08
N LEU A 581 -12.73 73.45 -67.33
CA LEU A 581 -13.94 74.23 -67.09
C LEU A 581 -13.66 75.51 -66.30
N ASN A 582 -12.78 75.45 -65.29
CA ASN A 582 -12.36 76.63 -64.55
C ASN A 582 -11.62 77.64 -65.45
N ALA A 583 -10.77 77.15 -66.36
CA ALA A 583 -10.10 77.99 -67.34
C ALA A 583 -11.10 78.64 -68.32
N GLN A 584 -12.09 77.89 -68.80
CA GLN A 584 -13.17 78.43 -69.64
C GLN A 584 -14.00 79.48 -68.90
N ARG A 585 -14.37 79.21 -67.64
CA ARG A 585 -15.11 80.16 -66.79
C ARG A 585 -14.34 81.46 -66.61
N ALA A 586 -13.03 81.39 -66.37
CA ALA A 586 -12.19 82.58 -66.24
C ALA A 586 -12.17 83.42 -67.53
N ARG A 587 -12.08 82.78 -68.71
CA ARG A 587 -12.14 83.48 -70.00
C ARG A 587 -13.48 84.20 -70.21
N LEU A 588 -14.59 83.48 -70.01
CA LEU A 588 -15.93 84.05 -70.13
C LEU A 588 -16.18 85.20 -69.15
N GLN A 589 -15.61 85.12 -67.95
CA GLN A 589 -15.70 86.19 -66.96
C GLN A 589 -14.94 87.44 -67.41
N THR A 590 -13.78 87.28 -68.03
CA THR A 590 -13.04 88.40 -68.64
C THR A 590 -13.83 89.02 -69.80
N GLU A 591 -14.34 88.21 -70.74
CA GLU A 591 -15.16 88.68 -71.86
C GLU A 591 -16.41 89.42 -71.36
N SER A 592 -17.10 88.89 -70.34
CA SER A 592 -18.24 89.57 -69.72
C SER A 592 -17.87 90.92 -69.12
N GLY A 593 -16.68 91.04 -68.50
CA GLY A 593 -16.17 92.30 -67.98
C GLY A 593 -15.88 93.31 -69.09
N GLU A 594 -15.29 92.86 -70.20
CA GLU A 594 -15.04 93.69 -71.39
C GLU A 594 -16.34 94.20 -72.01
N TYR A 595 -17.35 93.34 -72.17
CA TYR A 595 -18.66 93.74 -72.67
C TYR A 595 -19.36 94.73 -71.73
N SER A 596 -19.28 94.51 -70.40
CA SER A 596 -19.83 95.45 -69.42
C SER A 596 -19.19 96.83 -69.57
N ARG A 597 -17.86 96.88 -69.72
CA ARG A 597 -17.14 98.14 -69.96
C ARG A 597 -17.54 98.80 -71.28
N GLN A 598 -17.70 98.02 -72.36
CA GLN A 598 -18.16 98.57 -73.64
C GLN A 598 -19.57 99.17 -73.52
N VAL A 599 -20.46 98.53 -72.77
CA VAL A 599 -21.80 99.06 -72.50
C VAL A 599 -21.71 100.40 -71.76
N GLU A 600 -20.91 100.47 -70.69
CA GLU A 600 -20.69 101.73 -69.95
C GLU A 600 -20.13 102.86 -70.84
N GLU A 601 -19.16 102.55 -71.72
CA GLU A 601 -18.61 103.52 -72.68
C GLU A 601 -19.68 104.01 -73.68
N LYS A 602 -20.55 103.11 -74.17
CA LYS A 602 -21.66 103.48 -75.06
C LYS A 602 -22.72 104.29 -74.34
N ASP A 603 -23.08 103.96 -73.11
CA ASP A 603 -24.03 104.72 -72.29
C ASP A 603 -23.51 106.13 -71.97
N ALA A 604 -22.21 106.26 -71.70
CA ALA A 604 -21.55 107.56 -71.53
C ALA A 604 -21.62 108.38 -72.83
N LEU A 605 -21.37 107.77 -73.98
CA LEU A 605 -21.48 108.43 -75.30
C LEU A 605 -22.93 108.85 -75.59
N ILE A 606 -23.92 107.99 -75.35
CA ILE A 606 -25.34 108.32 -75.48
C ILE A 606 -25.69 109.51 -74.59
N SER A 607 -25.21 109.52 -73.34
CA SER A 607 -25.42 110.62 -72.40
C SER A 607 -24.77 111.94 -72.87
N GLN A 608 -23.61 111.89 -73.53
CA GLN A 608 -22.99 113.07 -74.16
C GLN A 608 -23.80 113.55 -75.37
N LEU A 609 -24.16 112.65 -76.29
CA LEU A 609 -24.95 112.97 -77.48
C LEU A 609 -26.33 113.54 -77.10
N SER A 610 -26.96 113.00 -76.06
CA SER A 610 -28.24 113.52 -75.56
C SER A 610 -28.11 114.94 -75.02
N ARG A 611 -27.02 115.25 -74.29
CA ARG A 611 -26.71 116.63 -73.85
C ARG A 611 -26.45 117.56 -75.04
N GLY A 612 -25.66 117.12 -76.03
CA GLY A 612 -25.41 117.88 -77.24
C GLY A 612 -26.69 118.16 -78.04
N LYS A 613 -27.56 117.16 -78.19
CA LYS A 613 -28.88 117.31 -78.82
C LYS A 613 -29.73 118.37 -78.12
N GLN A 614 -29.77 118.36 -76.78
CA GLN A 614 -30.49 119.38 -76.02
C GLN A 614 -29.93 120.78 -76.26
N ALA A 615 -28.60 120.94 -76.23
CA ALA A 615 -27.95 122.22 -76.52
C ALA A 615 -28.24 122.75 -77.93
N PHE A 616 -28.17 121.88 -78.95
CA PHE A 616 -28.53 122.29 -80.32
C PHE A 616 -30.02 122.60 -80.46
N THR A 617 -30.90 121.88 -79.75
CA THR A 617 -32.33 122.19 -79.73
C THR A 617 -32.57 123.58 -79.16
N GLN A 618 -31.90 123.93 -78.06
CA GLN A 618 -31.94 125.28 -77.47
C GLN A 618 -31.41 126.35 -78.43
N GLN A 619 -30.27 126.11 -79.11
CA GLN A 619 -29.76 127.05 -80.12
C GLN A 619 -30.72 127.24 -81.29
N ILE A 620 -31.38 126.17 -81.75
CA ILE A 620 -32.38 126.28 -82.82
C ILE A 620 -33.59 127.10 -82.34
N GLU A 621 -34.02 126.92 -81.08
CA GLU A 621 -35.08 127.74 -80.49
C GLU A 621 -34.68 129.21 -80.35
N GLU A 622 -33.45 129.51 -79.94
CA GLU A 622 -32.90 130.88 -79.89
C GLU A 622 -32.81 131.52 -81.28
N LEU A 623 -32.31 130.80 -82.28
CA LEU A 623 -32.24 131.27 -83.66
C LEU A 623 -33.62 131.49 -84.27
N LYS A 624 -34.60 130.61 -83.97
CA LYS A 624 -36.00 130.84 -84.35
C LYS A 624 -36.55 132.10 -83.71
N ARG A 625 -36.23 132.34 -82.44
CA ARG A 625 -36.65 133.56 -81.73
C ARG A 625 -36.04 134.81 -82.35
N HIS A 626 -34.75 134.78 -82.71
CA HIS A 626 -34.10 135.89 -83.41
C HIS A 626 -34.68 136.11 -84.81
N LEU A 627 -35.01 135.06 -85.55
CA LEU A 627 -35.66 135.18 -86.85
C LEU A 627 -37.06 135.78 -86.73
N GLU A 628 -37.82 135.42 -85.69
CA GLU A 628 -39.11 136.03 -85.37
C GLU A 628 -38.98 137.51 -84.95
N GLU A 629 -37.86 137.88 -84.31
CA GLU A 629 -37.52 139.27 -83.96
C GLU A 629 -37.12 140.11 -85.20
N GLU A 630 -36.47 139.55 -86.22
CA GLU A 630 -36.09 140.25 -87.46
C GLU A 630 -37.23 140.41 -88.50
N ILE A 631 -38.29 139.59 -88.40
CA ILE A 631 -39.46 139.65 -89.31
C ILE A 631 -40.49 140.72 -88.88
N LYS A 632 -40.36 141.28 -87.67
CA LYS A 632 -41.16 142.41 -87.16
C LYS A 632 -40.49 143.75 -87.45
#